data_AF-A0A7W1WKM9-F1
#
_entry.id   AF-A0A7W1WKM9-F1
#
_cell.length_a   1.000
_cell.length_b   1.000
_cell.length_c   1.000
_cell.angle_alpha   90.00
_cell.angle_beta   90.00
_cell.angle_gamma   90.00
#
_symmetry.space_group_name_H-M   'P 1'
#
loop_
_entity.id
_entity.type
_entity.pdbx_description
1 polymer ?
#
loop_
_entity_poly.entity_id
_entity_poly.type
_entity_poly.pdbx_seq_one_letter_code
_entity_poly.pdbx_strand_id
1 'polypeptide(L)'
;MLLVNHRARIFLTQPPEKPVFNFDSIVGDKMSGYRFRCLGPFEFPVYRSTRHWKNHYRLFDPKAATEAVFELAAQQERRIGVEGIDQAIGLYIIGMKPRGKLIPFYVGKAARQTIKERLFQKQDKLAKVTEILNVYKHAKPFVFLFPLLTPTGRLARLPTAAPGESSAEKVINSAEYMMIGHAMNSNPWLHNISTVVERERFSIDGSPGASGKQTKDAQSYSEMMGFRKASSASDKLREAGEALEEVKPDETRLIEDALAHPESLEQETVGPEE
;
A
#
# COMPACT_ATOMS: atom_id res chain seq x y z
N MET A 1 65.43 32.23 60.50
CA MET A 1 65.33 31.73 59.12
C MET A 1 64.38 30.53 59.15
N LEU A 2 63.09 30.75 58.90
CA LEU A 2 62.01 29.77 59.05
C LEU A 2 61.49 29.40 57.66
N LEU A 3 61.63 28.13 57.27
CA LEU A 3 61.13 27.56 56.01
C LEU A 3 59.67 27.12 56.21
N VAL A 4 58.76 27.75 55.47
CA VAL A 4 57.34 27.39 55.37
C VAL A 4 57.18 26.36 54.25
N ASN A 5 56.59 25.21 54.57
CA ASN A 5 56.36 24.10 53.65
C ASN A 5 54.88 24.13 53.20
N HIS A 6 54.60 24.49 51.95
CA HIS A 6 53.27 24.41 51.36
C HIS A 6 53.02 23.02 50.76
N ARG A 7 52.14 22.24 51.39
CA ARG A 7 51.52 21.05 50.78
C ARG A 7 50.13 21.42 50.24
N ALA A 8 50.00 21.48 48.92
CA ALA A 8 48.72 21.55 48.23
C ALA A 8 48.06 20.16 48.25
N ARG A 9 46.81 20.08 48.75
CA ARG A 9 45.94 18.90 48.62
C ARG A 9 45.15 19.02 47.32
N ILE A 10 45.39 18.11 46.38
CA ILE A 10 44.57 17.93 45.19
C ILE A 10 43.35 17.09 45.60
N PHE A 11 42.15 17.66 45.47
CA PHE A 11 40.89 16.92 45.59
C PHE A 11 40.61 16.20 44.28
N LEU A 12 40.66 14.87 44.29
CA LEU A 12 40.17 14.03 43.21
C LEU A 12 38.64 13.98 43.29
N THR A 13 37.96 14.72 42.42
CA THR A 13 36.53 14.58 42.21
C THR A 13 36.25 13.28 41.46
N GLN A 14 35.38 12.44 42.02
CA GLN A 14 34.95 11.22 41.34
C GLN A 14 34.14 11.57 40.08
N PRO A 15 34.30 10.84 38.97
CA PRO A 15 33.53 11.07 37.76
C PRO A 15 32.04 10.79 38.01
N PRO A 16 31.13 11.55 37.40
CA PRO A 16 29.70 11.34 37.55
C PRO A 16 29.32 9.95 37.05
N GLU A 17 28.57 9.22 37.86
CA GLU A 17 28.01 7.92 37.48
C GLU A 17 27.15 8.08 36.22
N LYS A 18 27.47 7.30 35.18
CA LYS A 18 26.68 7.28 33.95
C LYS A 18 25.28 6.76 34.28
N PRO A 19 24.20 7.44 33.86
CA PRO A 19 22.87 6.88 34.01
C PRO A 19 22.81 5.58 33.22
N VAL A 20 22.62 4.47 33.93
CA VAL A 20 22.32 3.17 33.33
C VAL A 20 20.91 3.25 32.79
N PHE A 21 20.78 3.61 31.51
CA PHE A 21 19.52 3.51 30.79
C PHE A 21 19.16 2.03 30.69
N ASN A 22 18.24 1.61 31.55
CA ASN A 22 17.72 0.26 31.57
C ASN A 22 16.75 0.11 30.38
N PHE A 23 17.25 -0.37 29.23
CA PHE A 23 16.46 -0.56 28.00
C PHE A 23 15.34 -1.60 28.17
N ASP A 24 15.43 -2.45 29.19
CA ASP A 24 14.50 -3.55 29.44
C ASP A 24 13.12 -3.11 29.95
N SER A 25 12.95 -1.84 30.36
CA SER A 25 11.65 -1.33 30.82
C SER A 25 10.78 -0.75 29.70
N ILE A 26 11.30 -0.59 28.48
CA ILE A 26 10.55 -0.09 27.31
C ILE A 26 10.04 -1.25 26.43
N VAL A 27 10.59 -2.46 26.59
CA VAL A 27 10.16 -3.67 25.85
C VAL A 27 9.23 -4.53 26.72
N GLY A 28 8.36 -3.88 27.50
CA GLY A 28 7.31 -4.51 28.29
C GLY A 28 5.97 -4.63 27.57
N ASP A 29 5.85 -4.12 26.34
CA ASP A 29 4.67 -4.34 25.52
C ASP A 29 4.86 -5.66 24.78
N LYS A 30 4.22 -6.73 25.27
CA LYS A 30 4.15 -8.03 24.60
C LYS A 30 3.84 -7.74 23.13
N MET A 31 4.81 -7.96 22.23
CA MET A 31 4.60 -7.84 20.78
C MET A 31 3.26 -8.47 20.48
N SER A 32 2.30 -7.63 20.11
CA SER A 32 0.92 -8.05 19.93
C SER A 32 1.01 -9.20 18.96
N GLY A 33 0.76 -10.46 19.37
CA GLY A 33 1.11 -11.66 18.59
C GLY A 33 0.35 -11.79 17.26
N TYR A 34 -0.28 -10.70 16.84
CA TYR A 34 -0.80 -10.48 15.53
C TYR A 34 0.28 -10.58 14.45
N ARG A 35 -0.10 -11.17 13.33
CA ARG A 35 0.75 -11.26 12.13
C ARG A 35 -0.12 -11.21 10.89
N PHE A 36 0.41 -10.72 9.78
CA PHE A 36 -0.31 -10.70 8.51
C PHE A 36 0.07 -11.92 7.68
N ARG A 37 -0.92 -12.56 7.05
CA ARG A 37 -0.67 -13.63 6.07
C ARG A 37 -0.81 -13.05 4.67
N CYS A 38 0.15 -13.29 3.77
CA CYS A 38 0.05 -12.87 2.38
C CYS A 38 -0.72 -13.91 1.54
N LEU A 39 -1.73 -13.48 0.78
CA LEU A 39 -2.49 -14.26 -0.19
C LEU A 39 -2.49 -13.55 -1.55
N GLY A 40 -2.43 -14.30 -2.64
CA GLY A 40 -2.32 -13.78 -4.01
C GLY A 40 -0.93 -13.93 -4.64
N PRO A 41 -0.66 -13.24 -5.77
CA PRO A 41 -1.52 -12.23 -6.38
C PRO A 41 -2.77 -12.86 -7.03
N PHE A 42 -3.91 -12.19 -6.89
CA PHE A 42 -5.17 -12.55 -7.54
C PHE A 42 -5.44 -11.60 -8.69
N GLU A 43 -5.40 -12.12 -9.91
CA GLU A 43 -5.93 -11.42 -11.09
C GLU A 43 -7.46 -11.57 -11.10
N PHE A 44 -8.17 -10.59 -11.66
CA PHE A 44 -9.63 -10.59 -11.69
C PHE A 44 -10.16 -10.18 -13.07
N PRO A 45 -11.42 -10.55 -13.41
CA PRO A 45 -11.97 -10.29 -14.73
C PRO A 45 -11.96 -8.80 -15.12
N VAL A 46 -11.53 -8.56 -16.35
CA VAL A 46 -11.58 -7.27 -17.04
C VAL A 46 -12.34 -7.47 -18.34
N TYR A 47 -13.17 -6.49 -18.70
CA TYR A 47 -14.01 -6.50 -19.87
C TYR A 47 -13.57 -5.42 -20.85
N ARG A 48 -13.87 -5.63 -22.13
CA ARG A 48 -13.78 -4.58 -23.16
C ARG A 48 -15.18 -4.17 -23.55
N SER A 49 -15.43 -2.87 -23.65
CA SER A 49 -16.70 -2.37 -24.20
C SER A 49 -16.70 -2.54 -25.72
N THR A 50 -17.71 -3.24 -26.26
CA THR A 50 -17.92 -3.37 -27.71
C THR A 50 -18.71 -2.19 -28.29
N ARG A 51 -19.38 -1.40 -27.44
CA ARG A 51 -20.26 -0.27 -27.83
C ARG A 51 -19.49 0.96 -28.30
N HIS A 52 -18.26 1.17 -27.80
CA HIS A 52 -17.43 2.32 -28.11
C HIS A 52 -16.22 1.94 -28.96
N TRP A 53 -16.47 1.48 -30.19
CA TRP A 53 -15.44 0.98 -31.12
C TRP A 53 -14.27 1.93 -31.41
N LYS A 54 -14.43 3.27 -31.22
CA LYS A 54 -13.33 4.24 -31.39
C LYS A 54 -12.40 4.35 -30.18
N ASN A 55 -12.91 4.08 -28.97
CA ASN A 55 -12.14 4.15 -27.73
C ASN A 55 -12.37 2.82 -26.97
N HIS A 56 -11.49 1.84 -27.18
CA HIS A 56 -11.53 0.56 -26.48
C HIS A 56 -11.27 0.74 -24.96
N TYR A 57 -12.31 1.12 -24.22
CA TYR A 57 -12.24 1.22 -22.76
C TYR A 57 -12.22 -0.18 -22.16
N ARG A 58 -11.27 -0.38 -21.24
CA ARG A 58 -11.18 -1.58 -20.41
C ARG A 58 -11.92 -1.29 -19.11
N LEU A 59 -12.86 -2.16 -18.78
CA LEU A 59 -13.79 -2.00 -17.67
C LEU A 59 -13.65 -3.18 -16.71
N PHE A 60 -14.10 -3.02 -15.48
CA PHE A 60 -14.30 -4.14 -14.58
C PHE A 60 -15.60 -3.96 -13.81
N ASP A 61 -16.23 -5.08 -13.46
CA ASP A 61 -17.35 -5.09 -12.52
C ASP A 61 -16.79 -5.31 -11.10
N PRO A 62 -16.93 -4.34 -10.17
CA PRO A 62 -16.49 -4.49 -8.78
C PRO A 62 -17.04 -5.73 -8.09
N LYS A 63 -18.29 -6.11 -8.37
CA LYS A 63 -18.92 -7.26 -7.73
C LYS A 63 -18.30 -8.56 -8.24
N ALA A 64 -18.28 -8.76 -9.56
CA ALA A 64 -17.64 -9.92 -10.17
C ALA A 64 -16.15 -10.04 -9.82
N ALA A 65 -15.42 -8.90 -9.79
CA ALA A 65 -14.02 -8.89 -9.38
C ALA A 65 -13.84 -9.27 -7.90
N THR A 66 -14.71 -8.78 -7.00
CA THR A 66 -14.70 -9.19 -5.58
C THR A 66 -14.94 -10.69 -5.45
N GLU A 67 -15.96 -11.21 -6.13
CA GLU A 67 -16.31 -12.63 -6.08
C GLU A 67 -15.16 -13.52 -6.59
N ALA A 68 -14.57 -13.17 -7.75
CA ALA A 68 -13.44 -13.91 -8.32
C ALA A 68 -12.21 -13.92 -7.39
N VAL A 69 -11.85 -12.77 -6.82
CA VAL A 69 -10.72 -12.67 -5.87
C VAL A 69 -10.97 -13.54 -4.64
N PHE A 70 -12.18 -13.49 -4.06
CA PHE A 70 -12.49 -14.20 -2.83
C PHE A 70 -12.72 -15.70 -3.02
N GLU A 71 -13.15 -16.12 -4.21
CA GLU A 71 -13.18 -17.54 -4.57
C GLU A 71 -11.77 -18.13 -4.59
N LEU A 72 -10.82 -17.45 -5.24
CA LEU A 72 -9.41 -17.86 -5.28
C LEU A 72 -8.76 -17.80 -3.89
N ALA A 73 -9.07 -16.75 -3.11
CA ALA A 73 -8.58 -16.62 -1.74
C ALA A 73 -9.04 -17.79 -0.85
N ALA A 74 -10.33 -18.14 -0.91
CA ALA A 74 -10.89 -19.27 -0.15
C ALA A 74 -10.25 -20.62 -0.53
N GLN A 75 -9.86 -20.80 -1.79
CA GLN A 75 -9.08 -21.97 -2.21
C GLN A 75 -7.67 -21.97 -1.59
N GLN A 76 -7.00 -20.82 -1.53
CA GLN A 76 -5.67 -20.68 -0.97
C GLN A 76 -5.67 -20.86 0.57
N GLU A 77 -6.67 -20.33 1.26
CA GLU A 77 -6.92 -20.49 2.70
C GLU A 77 -6.94 -21.96 3.15
N ARG A 78 -7.72 -22.78 2.45
CA ARG A 78 -7.84 -24.22 2.74
C ARG A 78 -6.48 -24.92 2.66
N ARG A 79 -5.62 -24.50 1.74
CA ARG A 79 -4.26 -25.07 1.60
C ARG A 79 -3.34 -24.70 2.76
N ILE A 80 -3.57 -23.56 3.41
CA ILE A 80 -2.71 -23.03 4.48
C ILE A 80 -3.30 -23.19 5.89
N GLY A 81 -4.44 -23.87 6.04
CA GLY A 81 -5.09 -24.16 7.31
C GLY A 81 -5.68 -22.93 8.02
N VAL A 82 -6.15 -21.95 7.25
CA VAL A 82 -6.77 -20.72 7.75
C VAL A 82 -8.17 -20.63 7.14
N GLU A 83 -9.19 -20.22 7.91
CA GLU A 83 -10.57 -20.19 7.43
C GLU A 83 -11.26 -18.86 7.74
N GLY A 84 -11.99 -18.33 6.75
CA GLY A 84 -12.97 -17.26 6.93
C GLY A 84 -12.53 -15.89 6.41
N ILE A 85 -11.82 -15.82 5.27
CA ILE A 85 -11.39 -14.55 4.66
C ILE A 85 -12.52 -13.57 4.39
N ASP A 86 -13.72 -14.09 4.10
CA ASP A 86 -14.91 -13.29 3.85
C ASP A 86 -15.24 -12.37 5.02
N GLN A 87 -14.84 -12.75 6.24
CA GLN A 87 -15.07 -11.99 7.47
C GLN A 87 -13.79 -11.36 8.03
N ALA A 88 -12.66 -11.51 7.35
CA ALA A 88 -11.37 -11.08 7.84
C ALA A 88 -11.20 -9.56 7.73
N ILE A 89 -10.51 -8.99 8.71
CA ILE A 89 -9.96 -7.63 8.66
C ILE A 89 -8.46 -7.69 8.32
N GLY A 90 -7.91 -6.60 7.81
CA GLY A 90 -6.48 -6.54 7.49
C GLY A 90 -6.13 -5.48 6.44
N LEU A 91 -5.18 -5.82 5.59
CA LEU A 91 -4.65 -4.96 4.53
C LEU A 91 -4.86 -5.62 3.16
N TYR A 92 -4.72 -4.84 2.10
CA TYR A 92 -4.68 -5.31 0.72
C TYR A 92 -3.79 -4.38 -0.11
N ILE A 93 -3.25 -4.89 -1.20
CA ILE A 93 -2.55 -4.11 -2.21
C ILE A 93 -3.28 -4.31 -3.53
N ILE A 94 -3.70 -3.23 -4.16
CA ILE A 94 -4.07 -3.20 -5.57
C ILE A 94 -2.80 -2.85 -6.34
N GLY A 95 -2.46 -3.68 -7.33
CA GLY A 95 -1.30 -3.47 -8.17
C GLY A 95 -1.61 -3.70 -9.63
N MET A 96 -0.58 -3.52 -10.45
CA MET A 96 -0.65 -3.74 -11.88
C MET A 96 0.57 -4.52 -12.37
N LYS A 97 0.37 -5.36 -13.38
CA LYS A 97 1.36 -6.28 -13.92
C LYS A 97 1.72 -5.95 -15.38
N PRO A 98 2.43 -4.85 -15.66
CA PRO A 98 2.94 -4.61 -17.00
C PRO A 98 4.07 -5.60 -17.34
N ARG A 99 3.93 -6.33 -18.44
CA ARG A 99 4.96 -7.28 -18.94
C ARG A 99 5.44 -8.26 -17.85
N GLY A 100 4.51 -8.79 -17.06
CA GLY A 100 4.81 -9.76 -16.00
C GLY A 100 5.37 -9.19 -14.68
N LYS A 101 5.83 -7.92 -14.64
CA LYS A 101 6.38 -7.31 -13.42
C LYS A 101 5.27 -6.82 -12.50
N LEU A 102 5.26 -7.28 -11.25
CA LEU A 102 4.31 -6.81 -10.23
C LEU A 102 4.72 -5.41 -9.73
N ILE A 103 3.82 -4.44 -9.86
CA ILE A 103 4.03 -3.06 -9.39
C ILE A 103 2.87 -2.69 -8.47
N PRO A 104 3.13 -2.33 -7.19
CA PRO A 104 2.06 -1.88 -6.30
C PRO A 104 1.55 -0.52 -6.78
N PHE A 105 0.23 -0.35 -6.78
CA PHE A 105 -0.42 0.88 -7.23
C PHE A 105 -1.11 1.61 -6.08
N TYR A 106 -1.73 0.83 -5.18
CA TYR A 106 -2.43 1.32 -4.00
C TYR A 106 -2.32 0.29 -2.87
N VAL A 107 -2.02 0.75 -1.67
CA VAL A 107 -2.10 -0.02 -0.42
C VAL A 107 -3.38 0.42 0.27
N GLY A 108 -4.11 -0.48 0.90
CA GLY A 108 -5.20 -0.01 1.74
C GLY A 108 -5.52 -0.94 2.88
N LYS A 109 -6.21 -0.37 3.87
CA LYS A 109 -6.67 -1.08 5.05
C LYS A 109 -8.17 -1.34 5.07
N ALA A 110 -8.52 -2.37 5.82
CA ALA A 110 -9.87 -2.76 6.19
C ALA A 110 -9.86 -3.14 7.68
N ALA A 111 -9.93 -2.13 8.56
CA ALA A 111 -9.91 -2.31 10.02
C ALA A 111 -11.31 -2.22 10.66
N ARG A 112 -12.22 -1.46 10.03
CA ARG A 112 -13.60 -1.20 10.51
C ARG A 112 -14.70 -1.88 9.70
N GLN A 113 -14.30 -2.56 8.64
CA GLN A 113 -15.15 -3.42 7.81
C GLN A 113 -14.29 -4.57 7.29
N THR A 114 -14.90 -5.60 6.73
CA THR A 114 -14.16 -6.74 6.19
C THR A 114 -13.33 -6.34 4.97
N ILE A 115 -12.27 -7.10 4.68
CA ILE A 115 -11.48 -6.91 3.45
C ILE A 115 -12.40 -7.04 2.23
N LYS A 116 -13.35 -7.99 2.25
CA LYS A 116 -14.31 -8.25 1.16
C LYS A 116 -15.16 -7.03 0.84
N GLU A 117 -15.78 -6.45 1.86
CA GLU A 117 -16.62 -5.26 1.71
C GLU A 117 -15.81 -4.02 1.31
N ARG A 118 -14.56 -3.94 1.77
CA ARG A 118 -13.69 -2.80 1.46
C ARG A 118 -13.12 -2.87 0.05
N LEU A 119 -12.68 -4.04 -0.43
CA LEU A 119 -11.70 -4.20 -1.51
C LEU A 119 -12.03 -3.42 -2.79
N PHE A 120 -13.28 -3.39 -3.24
CA PHE A 120 -13.71 -2.63 -4.43
C PHE A 120 -14.92 -1.72 -4.16
N GLN A 121 -14.96 -1.09 -2.97
CA GLN A 121 -16.00 -0.12 -2.64
C GLN A 121 -16.02 1.03 -3.67
N LYS A 122 -17.22 1.36 -4.16
CA LYS A 122 -17.43 2.23 -5.34
C LYS A 122 -16.83 3.63 -5.23
N GLN A 123 -16.75 4.18 -4.02
CA GLN A 123 -16.48 5.61 -3.81
C GLN A 123 -15.04 6.01 -4.14
N ASP A 124 -14.05 5.14 -3.93
CA ASP A 124 -12.64 5.53 -4.01
C ASP A 124 -11.77 4.60 -4.85
N LYS A 125 -12.13 3.31 -4.95
CA LYS A 125 -11.25 2.29 -5.57
C LYS A 125 -11.59 1.94 -7.00
N LEU A 126 -12.86 2.14 -7.37
CA LEU A 126 -13.29 2.02 -8.76
C LEU A 126 -12.41 2.89 -9.66
N ALA A 127 -12.24 4.16 -9.29
CA ALA A 127 -11.40 5.10 -10.00
C ALA A 127 -9.95 4.61 -10.16
N LYS A 128 -9.37 3.96 -9.14
CA LYS A 128 -7.97 3.48 -9.16
C LYS A 128 -7.76 2.31 -10.10
N VAL A 129 -8.69 1.36 -10.12
CA VAL A 129 -8.61 0.24 -11.05
C VAL A 129 -8.89 0.71 -12.48
N THR A 130 -9.87 1.59 -12.68
CA THR A 130 -10.14 2.24 -13.97
C THR A 130 -8.90 2.99 -14.50
N GLU A 131 -8.19 3.70 -13.63
CA GLU A 131 -6.93 4.37 -13.98
C GLU A 131 -5.87 3.36 -14.45
N ILE A 132 -5.68 2.25 -13.73
CA ILE A 132 -4.79 1.16 -14.17
C ILE A 132 -5.18 0.70 -15.59
N LEU A 133 -6.47 0.47 -15.83
CA LEU A 133 -6.98 -0.10 -17.08
C LEU A 133 -6.85 0.85 -18.27
N ASN A 134 -7.13 2.14 -18.08
CA ASN A 134 -7.18 3.14 -19.15
C ASN A 134 -5.80 3.73 -19.47
N VAL A 135 -4.97 3.98 -18.44
CA VAL A 135 -3.62 4.53 -18.62
C VAL A 135 -2.66 3.43 -19.07
N TYR A 136 -2.72 2.25 -18.43
CA TYR A 136 -1.81 1.15 -18.69
C TYR A 136 -2.52 0.08 -19.52
N LYS A 137 -2.71 0.38 -20.80
CA LYS A 137 -3.47 -0.45 -21.77
C LYS A 137 -3.09 -1.93 -21.78
N HIS A 138 -1.85 -2.28 -21.43
CA HIS A 138 -1.34 -3.66 -21.40
C HIS A 138 -1.12 -4.21 -19.99
N ALA A 139 -1.41 -3.44 -18.94
CA ALA A 139 -1.25 -3.92 -17.58
C ALA A 139 -2.49 -4.71 -17.15
N LYS A 140 -2.26 -5.85 -16.49
CA LYS A 140 -3.30 -6.60 -15.81
C LYS A 140 -3.37 -6.13 -14.35
N PRO A 141 -4.54 -5.72 -13.84
CA PRO A 141 -4.67 -5.39 -12.44
C PRO A 141 -4.63 -6.68 -11.59
N PHE A 142 -4.10 -6.59 -10.37
CA PHE A 142 -4.11 -7.70 -9.42
C PHE A 142 -4.33 -7.19 -8.00
N VAL A 143 -4.64 -8.11 -7.10
CA VAL A 143 -4.75 -7.86 -5.66
C VAL A 143 -3.89 -8.84 -4.86
N PHE A 144 -3.17 -8.33 -3.87
CA PHE A 144 -2.73 -9.13 -2.72
C PHE A 144 -3.65 -8.86 -1.53
N LEU A 145 -4.00 -9.91 -0.79
CA LEU A 145 -4.72 -9.78 0.48
C LEU A 145 -3.77 -10.09 1.64
N PHE A 146 -3.89 -9.31 2.69
CA PHE A 146 -3.12 -9.46 3.92
C PHE A 146 -4.09 -9.52 5.10
N PRO A 147 -4.83 -10.62 5.29
CA PRO A 147 -5.65 -10.79 6.48
C PRO A 147 -4.77 -10.84 7.73
N LEU A 148 -5.27 -10.20 8.79
CA LEU A 148 -4.65 -10.20 10.10
C LEU A 148 -4.94 -11.53 10.80
N LEU A 149 -3.92 -12.19 11.32
CA LEU A 149 -4.02 -13.35 12.20
C LEU A 149 -3.89 -12.89 13.65
N THR A 150 -4.74 -13.42 14.53
CA THR A 150 -4.62 -13.27 15.98
C THR A 150 -3.42 -14.07 16.52
N PRO A 151 -3.01 -13.85 17.78
CA PRO A 151 -1.99 -14.68 18.44
C PRO A 151 -2.31 -16.19 18.45
N THR A 152 -3.60 -16.54 18.39
CA THR A 152 -4.07 -17.94 18.32
C THR A 152 -4.03 -18.52 16.91
N GLY A 153 -3.55 -17.76 15.92
CA GLY A 153 -3.43 -18.19 14.52
C GLY A 153 -4.73 -18.16 13.73
N ARG A 154 -5.82 -17.62 14.28
CA ARG A 154 -7.11 -17.46 13.59
C ARG A 154 -7.17 -16.12 12.86
N LEU A 155 -8.01 -16.00 11.83
CA LEU A 155 -8.27 -14.70 11.20
C LEU A 155 -8.95 -13.76 12.21
N ALA A 156 -8.41 -12.55 12.34
CA ALA A 156 -9.05 -11.47 13.06
C ALA A 156 -10.32 -11.05 12.32
N ARG A 157 -11.38 -10.77 13.09
CA ARG A 157 -12.69 -10.34 12.61
C ARG A 157 -13.05 -9.00 13.23
N LEU A 158 -14.13 -8.39 12.74
CA LEU A 158 -14.62 -7.13 13.28
C LEU A 158 -14.96 -7.26 14.78
N PRO A 159 -14.57 -6.28 15.61
CA PRO A 159 -14.95 -6.26 17.01
C PRO A 159 -16.48 -6.11 17.15
N THR A 160 -17.09 -6.86 18.05
CA THR A 160 -18.56 -6.94 18.14
C THR A 160 -19.19 -5.76 18.89
N ALA A 161 -18.47 -5.05 19.78
CA ALA A 161 -19.13 -4.08 20.68
C ALA A 161 -18.24 -3.06 21.41
N ALA A 162 -16.97 -2.86 21.05
CA ALA A 162 -16.11 -1.95 21.83
C ALA A 162 -16.17 -0.51 21.30
N PRO A 163 -16.61 0.50 22.09
CA PRO A 163 -16.38 1.89 21.76
C PRO A 163 -14.89 2.21 21.89
N GLY A 164 -14.25 2.58 20.78
CA GLY A 164 -12.84 2.96 20.72
C GLY A 164 -12.01 2.14 19.73
N GLU A 165 -10.77 2.58 19.49
CA GLU A 165 -9.85 1.92 18.56
C GLU A 165 -9.37 0.59 19.14
N SER A 166 -9.67 -0.51 18.44
CA SER A 166 -9.25 -1.84 18.87
C SER A 166 -7.73 -2.05 18.71
N SER A 167 -7.13 -2.97 19.47
CA SER A 167 -5.71 -3.32 19.27
C SER A 167 -5.42 -3.81 17.85
N ALA A 168 -6.35 -4.53 17.24
CA ALA A 168 -6.24 -4.98 15.85
C ALA A 168 -6.23 -3.79 14.87
N GLU A 169 -7.07 -2.77 15.11
CA GLU A 169 -7.11 -1.55 14.30
C GLU A 169 -5.78 -0.79 14.39
N LYS A 170 -5.20 -0.65 15.59
CA LYS A 170 -3.88 -0.04 15.78
C LYS A 170 -2.79 -0.78 15.00
N VAL A 171 -2.76 -2.11 15.09
CA VAL A 171 -1.80 -2.95 14.36
C VAL A 171 -1.97 -2.79 12.85
N ILE A 172 -3.21 -2.76 12.35
CA ILE A 172 -3.50 -2.54 10.93
C ILE A 172 -3.06 -1.14 10.49
N ASN A 173 -3.32 -0.11 11.29
CA ASN A 173 -2.90 1.26 11.00
C ASN A 173 -1.37 1.37 10.91
N SER A 174 -0.63 0.83 11.88
CA SER A 174 0.83 0.83 11.85
C SER A 174 1.39 0.03 10.67
N ALA A 175 0.81 -1.15 10.38
CA ALA A 175 1.26 -1.98 9.28
C ALA A 175 0.96 -1.36 7.90
N GLU A 176 -0.13 -0.58 7.76
CA GLU A 176 -0.43 0.18 6.54
C GLU A 176 0.69 1.18 6.24
N TYR A 177 1.11 1.99 7.20
CA TYR A 177 2.20 2.97 7.01
C TYR A 177 3.50 2.29 6.57
N MET A 178 3.84 1.15 7.20
CA MET A 178 5.01 0.37 6.82
C MET A 178 4.90 -0.18 5.39
N MET A 179 3.75 -0.76 5.04
CA MET A 179 3.51 -1.29 3.69
C MET A 179 3.51 -0.22 2.62
N ILE A 180 3.00 0.98 2.92
CA ILE A 180 3.12 2.16 2.05
C ILE A 180 4.60 2.47 1.81
N GLY A 181 5.43 2.54 2.85
CA GLY A 181 6.87 2.79 2.69
C GLY A 181 7.57 1.74 1.83
N HIS A 182 7.24 0.45 2.01
CA HIS A 182 7.76 -0.62 1.16
C HIS A 182 7.28 -0.51 -0.29
N ALA A 183 6.02 -0.19 -0.49
CA ALA A 183 5.44 -0.02 -1.81
C ALA A 183 6.05 1.18 -2.55
N MET A 184 6.38 2.27 -1.84
CA MET A 184 7.06 3.44 -2.40
C MET A 184 8.45 3.11 -2.96
N ASN A 185 9.18 2.20 -2.33
CA ASN A 185 10.49 1.77 -2.83
C ASN A 185 10.37 1.08 -4.20
N SER A 186 9.25 0.41 -4.46
CA SER A 186 8.97 -0.24 -5.74
C SER A 186 8.27 0.68 -6.74
N ASN A 187 7.35 1.52 -6.27
CA ASN A 187 6.61 2.50 -7.04
C ASN A 187 6.52 3.82 -6.24
N PRO A 188 7.40 4.79 -6.51
CA PRO A 188 7.38 6.08 -5.83
C PRO A 188 6.10 6.91 -6.09
N TRP A 189 5.31 6.53 -7.10
CA TRP A 189 4.05 7.16 -7.47
C TRP A 189 2.85 6.40 -6.90
N LEU A 190 3.01 5.83 -5.72
CA LEU A 190 1.95 5.12 -5.02
C LEU A 190 0.75 6.06 -4.78
N HIS A 191 -0.43 5.62 -5.16
CA HIS A 191 -1.60 6.49 -5.16
C HIS A 191 -2.02 6.92 -3.73
N ASN A 192 -1.67 6.16 -2.69
CA ASN A 192 -1.92 6.54 -1.29
C ASN A 192 -1.37 7.91 -0.90
N ILE A 193 -0.31 8.37 -1.57
CA ILE A 193 0.44 9.58 -1.24
C ILE A 193 0.30 10.61 -2.37
N SER A 194 -0.29 10.24 -3.51
CA SER A 194 -0.46 11.11 -4.67
C SER A 194 -1.60 12.11 -4.52
N THR A 195 -2.32 12.16 -3.39
CA THR A 195 -3.15 13.32 -3.08
C THR A 195 -2.22 14.51 -2.83
N VAL A 196 -2.00 15.23 -3.92
CA VAL A 196 -1.24 16.45 -4.19
C VAL A 196 -0.99 17.34 -2.97
N VAL A 197 -1.97 17.51 -2.07
CA VAL A 197 -1.87 18.37 -0.87
C VAL A 197 -0.65 18.06 0.02
N GLU A 198 -0.27 16.80 0.24
CA GLU A 198 0.91 16.51 1.10
C GLU A 198 2.23 16.65 0.35
N ARG A 199 2.26 16.34 -0.96
CA ARG A 199 3.44 16.57 -1.81
C ARG A 199 3.71 18.06 -2.04
N GLU A 200 2.67 18.87 -2.11
CA GLU A 200 2.77 20.33 -2.21
C GLU A 200 3.19 20.97 -0.89
N ARG A 201 2.84 20.37 0.26
CA ARG A 201 3.16 20.96 1.58
C ARG A 201 4.65 20.99 1.86
N PHE A 202 5.39 19.96 1.47
CA PHE A 202 6.84 19.95 1.61
C PHE A 202 7.47 18.93 0.64
N SER A 203 8.62 19.31 0.10
CA SER A 203 9.49 18.43 -0.69
C SER A 203 10.80 18.24 0.07
N ILE A 204 11.30 17.01 0.12
CA ILE A 204 12.62 16.70 0.67
C ILE A 204 13.58 16.46 -0.50
N ASP A 205 14.67 17.22 -0.56
CA ASP A 205 15.67 17.04 -1.61
C ASP A 205 16.20 15.60 -1.66
N GLY A 206 16.23 15.02 -2.87
CA GLY A 206 16.66 13.64 -3.09
C GLY A 206 15.58 12.58 -2.89
N SER A 207 14.41 12.96 -2.38
CA SER A 207 13.23 12.08 -2.34
C SER A 207 12.50 12.02 -3.71
N PRO A 208 11.67 10.99 -3.96
CA PRO A 208 10.89 10.92 -5.19
C PRO A 208 9.88 12.06 -5.31
N GLY A 209 9.85 12.72 -6.47
CA GLY A 209 8.95 13.86 -6.72
C GLY A 209 9.50 15.21 -6.29
N ALA A 210 10.71 15.28 -5.71
CA ALA A 210 11.36 16.55 -5.41
C ALA A 210 11.68 17.35 -6.69
N SER A 211 11.25 18.61 -6.75
CA SER A 211 11.51 19.50 -7.87
C SER A 211 12.91 20.12 -7.79
N GLY A 212 13.54 20.36 -8.95
CA GLY A 212 14.80 21.11 -9.04
C GLY A 212 16.06 20.25 -9.24
N LYS A 213 17.20 20.92 -9.34
CA LYS A 213 18.50 20.25 -9.58
C LYS A 213 19.00 19.62 -8.28
N GLN A 214 19.15 18.29 -8.26
CA GLN A 214 19.65 17.58 -7.09
C GLN A 214 21.10 17.97 -6.76
N THR A 215 21.33 18.39 -5.51
CA THR A 215 22.68 18.58 -4.95
C THR A 215 23.40 17.24 -4.79
N LYS A 216 24.73 17.27 -4.56
CA LYS A 216 25.49 16.03 -4.29
C LYS A 216 24.98 15.32 -3.03
N ASP A 217 24.61 16.07 -2.00
CA ASP A 217 24.09 15.49 -0.76
C ASP A 217 22.70 14.88 -0.96
N ALA A 218 21.83 15.53 -1.75
CA ALA A 218 20.54 14.98 -2.13
C ALA A 218 20.68 13.68 -2.94
N GLN A 219 21.69 13.60 -3.81
CA GLN A 219 22.01 12.38 -4.55
C GLN A 219 22.50 11.25 -3.63
N SER A 220 23.40 11.56 -2.69
CA SER A 220 23.88 10.60 -1.68
C SER A 220 22.74 10.10 -0.78
N TYR A 221 21.85 11.01 -0.36
CA TYR A 221 20.63 10.67 0.38
C TYR A 221 19.72 9.75 -0.44
N SER A 222 19.45 10.09 -1.70
CA SER A 222 18.64 9.29 -2.62
C SER A 222 19.19 7.88 -2.80
N GLU A 223 20.51 7.76 -2.91
CA GLU A 223 21.21 6.49 -3.03
C GLU A 223 21.16 5.66 -1.74
N MET A 224 21.45 6.28 -0.60
CA MET A 224 21.34 5.65 0.72
C MET A 224 19.94 5.11 0.99
N MET A 225 18.90 5.86 0.60
CA MET A 225 17.50 5.48 0.79
C MET A 225 16.98 4.49 -0.28
N GLY A 226 17.78 4.16 -1.30
CA GLY A 226 17.40 3.24 -2.36
C GLY A 226 16.40 3.82 -3.38
N PHE A 227 16.18 5.14 -3.39
CA PHE A 227 15.28 5.80 -4.34
C PHE A 227 15.77 5.75 -5.80
N ARG A 228 17.04 5.39 -6.02
CA ARG A 228 17.63 5.17 -7.35
C ARG A 228 17.25 3.82 -7.95
N LYS A 229 16.04 3.74 -8.52
CA LYS A 229 15.65 3.01 -9.75
C LYS A 229 14.12 2.92 -9.81
N ALA A 230 13.49 4.02 -10.19
CA ALA A 230 12.19 3.91 -10.84
C ALA A 230 12.46 3.31 -12.23
N SER A 231 11.87 2.15 -12.55
CA SER A 231 11.92 1.63 -13.92
C SER A 231 11.29 2.62 -14.90
N SER A 232 11.51 2.52 -16.20
CA SER A 232 10.80 3.37 -17.20
C SER A 232 9.27 3.33 -17.06
N ALA A 233 8.72 2.28 -16.44
CA ALA A 233 7.31 2.18 -16.06
C ALA A 233 6.90 3.20 -14.99
N SER A 234 7.79 3.51 -14.04
CA SER A 234 7.62 4.52 -12.99
C SER A 234 7.69 5.95 -13.52
N ASP A 235 8.51 6.20 -14.56
CA ASP A 235 8.52 7.51 -15.23
C ASP A 235 7.24 7.72 -16.04
N LYS A 236 6.71 6.67 -16.68
CA LYS A 236 5.36 6.69 -17.28
C LYS A 236 4.26 6.86 -16.23
N LEU A 237 4.44 6.32 -15.02
CA LEU A 237 3.54 6.54 -13.89
C LEU A 237 3.52 7.99 -13.43
N ARG A 238 4.67 8.67 -13.46
CA ARG A 238 4.77 10.10 -13.21
C ARG A 238 3.99 10.91 -14.25
N GLU A 239 4.26 10.68 -15.53
CA GLU A 239 3.61 11.42 -16.63
C GLU A 239 2.09 11.18 -16.64
N ALA A 240 1.65 9.96 -16.35
CA ALA A 240 0.23 9.66 -16.19
C ALA A 240 -0.38 10.36 -14.97
N GLY A 241 0.26 10.28 -13.81
CA GLY A 241 -0.24 10.90 -12.57
C GLY A 241 -0.31 12.43 -12.65
N GLU A 242 0.67 13.07 -13.31
CA GLU A 242 0.68 14.52 -13.56
C GLU A 242 -0.41 14.95 -14.57
N ALA A 243 -0.82 14.07 -15.49
CA ALA A 243 -1.89 14.35 -16.45
C ALA A 243 -3.32 14.09 -15.89
N LEU A 244 -3.44 13.58 -14.67
CA LEU A 244 -4.68 12.96 -14.16
C LEU A 244 -5.41 13.73 -13.06
N GLU A 245 -5.09 15.01 -12.82
CA GLU A 245 -5.95 15.85 -11.96
C GLU A 245 -7.34 16.13 -12.56
N GLU A 246 -7.64 15.70 -13.79
CA GLU A 246 -8.97 15.82 -14.40
C GLU A 246 -9.45 14.52 -15.06
N VAL A 247 -9.91 13.54 -14.27
CA VAL A 247 -10.84 12.54 -14.82
C VAL A 247 -12.16 13.25 -15.11
N LYS A 248 -12.42 13.55 -16.38
CA LYS A 248 -13.61 14.29 -16.78
C LYS A 248 -14.87 13.51 -16.40
N PRO A 249 -15.91 14.15 -15.83
CA PRO A 249 -17.17 13.50 -15.45
C PRO A 249 -17.82 12.67 -16.55
N ASP A 250 -17.53 13.00 -17.81
CA ASP A 250 -18.07 12.33 -18.99
C ASP A 250 -17.51 10.90 -19.17
N GLU A 251 -16.26 10.62 -18.77
CA GLU A 251 -15.69 9.27 -18.86
C GLU A 251 -16.33 8.33 -17.84
N THR A 252 -16.61 8.82 -16.63
CA THR A 252 -17.28 8.05 -15.58
C THR A 252 -18.71 7.66 -16.02
N ARG A 253 -19.43 8.57 -16.68
CA ARG A 253 -20.77 8.30 -17.23
C ARG A 253 -20.78 7.24 -18.32
N LEU A 254 -19.77 7.23 -19.19
CA LEU A 254 -19.62 6.22 -20.24
C LEU A 254 -19.35 4.83 -19.67
N ILE A 255 -18.57 4.75 -18.59
CA ILE A 255 -18.31 3.50 -17.87
C ILE A 255 -19.60 2.96 -17.22
N GLU A 256 -20.36 3.84 -16.57
CA GLU A 256 -21.64 3.48 -15.93
C GLU A 256 -22.67 2.99 -16.96
N ASP A 257 -22.79 3.66 -18.11
CA ASP A 257 -23.67 3.24 -19.22
C ASP A 257 -23.24 1.89 -19.81
N ALA A 258 -21.94 1.67 -20.02
CA ALA A 258 -21.43 0.39 -20.51
C ALA A 258 -21.67 -0.77 -19.53
N LEU A 259 -21.55 -0.52 -18.22
CA LEU A 259 -21.85 -1.52 -17.18
C LEU A 259 -23.36 -1.78 -17.03
N ALA A 260 -24.23 -0.86 -17.47
CA ALA A 260 -25.68 -1.05 -17.47
C ALA A 260 -26.18 -1.98 -18.59
N HIS A 261 -25.33 -2.26 -19.60
CA HIS A 261 -25.63 -3.10 -20.76
C HIS A 261 -24.70 -4.33 -20.82
N PRO A 262 -24.93 -5.34 -19.96
CA PRO A 262 -24.04 -6.50 -19.85
C PRO A 262 -23.87 -7.29 -21.15
N GLU A 263 -24.83 -7.24 -22.06
CA GLU A 263 -24.77 -7.82 -23.41
C GLU A 263 -23.69 -7.20 -24.31
N SER A 264 -23.14 -6.04 -23.93
CA SER A 264 -22.10 -5.31 -24.67
C SER A 264 -20.69 -5.44 -24.08
N LEU A 265 -20.52 -6.34 -23.10
CA LEU A 265 -19.24 -6.60 -22.45
C LEU A 265 -18.66 -7.92 -22.91
N GLU A 266 -17.49 -7.86 -23.54
CA GLU A 266 -16.70 -9.05 -23.84
C GLU A 266 -15.61 -9.21 -22.78
N GLN A 267 -15.58 -10.36 -22.11
CA GLN A 267 -14.51 -10.67 -21.17
C GLN A 267 -13.21 -10.81 -21.95
N GLU A 268 -12.16 -10.15 -21.47
CA GLU A 268 -10.83 -10.24 -22.07
C GLU A 268 -10.30 -11.67 -21.85
N THR A 269 -10.34 -12.51 -22.88
CA THR A 269 -9.83 -13.88 -22.80
C THR A 269 -8.32 -13.87 -22.65
N VAL A 270 -7.80 -14.59 -21.65
CA VAL A 270 -6.37 -14.73 -21.39
C VAL A 270 -5.75 -15.53 -22.54
N GLY A 271 -5.24 -14.84 -23.55
CA GLY A 271 -4.35 -15.46 -24.53
C GLY A 271 -3.05 -15.92 -23.86
N PRO A 272 -2.41 -17.00 -24.34
CA PRO A 272 -1.11 -17.42 -23.84
C PRO A 272 -0.12 -16.24 -23.98
N GLU A 273 0.62 -15.94 -22.91
CA GLU A 273 1.62 -14.87 -22.89
C GLU A 273 2.74 -15.22 -23.88
N GLU A 274 2.90 -14.43 -24.95
CA GLU A 274 4.09 -14.40 -25.82
C GLU A 274 5.23 -13.58 -25.19
#